data_AF-A0A0Q6W2N9-F1
#
_entry.id   AF-A0A0Q6W2N9-F1
#
_cell.length_a   1.000
_cell.length_b   1.000
_cell.length_c   1.000
_cell.angle_alpha   90.00
_cell.angle_beta   90.00
_cell.angle_gamma   90.00
#
_symmetry.space_group_name_H-M   'P 1'
#
loop_
_entity.id
_entity.type
_entity.pdbx_description
1 polymer ?
#
loop_
_entity_poly.entity_id
_entity_poly.type
_entity_poly.pdbx_seq_one_letter_code
_entity_poly.pdbx_strand_id
1 'polypeptide(L)' 'MSQDTEKGQQSRKAEIERQAKLRRDRAAEKLRENLSRRKQQTRARRSGQADEANGLPAAKTDES' A
#
# COMPACT_ATOMS: atom_id res chain seq x y z
N MET A 1 28.91 -29.82 14.16
CA MET A 1 27.46 -29.74 13.88
C MET A 1 26.82 -28.39 14.24
N SER A 2 27.34 -27.60 15.19
CA SER A 2 26.68 -26.36 15.64
C SER A 2 26.95 -25.10 14.77
N GLN A 3 28.04 -25.08 14.01
CA GLN A 3 28.40 -23.88 13.21
C GLN A 3 27.56 -23.72 11.94
N ASP A 4 27.08 -24.83 11.37
CA ASP A 4 26.28 -24.81 10.14
C ASP A 4 24.84 -24.34 10.40
N THR A 5 24.30 -24.65 11.58
CA THR A 5 22.98 -24.17 12.00
C THR A 5 22.98 -22.67 12.28
N GLU A 6 24.04 -22.14 12.87
CA GLU A 6 24.18 -20.70 13.12
C GLU A 6 24.29 -19.90 11.81
N LYS A 7 25.08 -20.37 10.84
CA LYS A 7 25.18 -19.75 9.51
C LYS A 7 23.84 -19.76 8.77
N GLY A 8 23.09 -20.87 8.85
CA GLY A 8 21.75 -20.97 8.26
C GLY A 8 20.72 -20.04 8.92
N GLN A 9 20.84 -19.80 10.23
CA GLN A 9 19.99 -18.83 10.93
C GLN A 9 20.35 -17.38 10.57
N GLN A 10 21.63 -17.07 10.42
CA GLN A 10 22.10 -15.75 10.01
C GLN A 10 21.66 -15.40 8.58
N SER A 11 21.75 -16.35 7.64
CA SER A 11 21.30 -16.13 6.25
C SER A 11 19.80 -15.90 6.16
N ARG A 12 19.00 -16.63 6.96
CA ARG A 12 17.55 -16.43 7.04
C ARG A 12 17.18 -15.06 7.62
N LYS A 13 17.89 -14.59 8.65
CA LYS A 13 17.70 -13.25 9.20
C LYS A 13 18.01 -12.16 8.17
N ALA A 14 19.12 -12.29 7.44
CA ALA A 14 19.50 -11.34 6.39
C ALA A 14 18.45 -11.25 5.26
N GLU A 15 17.89 -12.38 4.82
CA GLU A 15 16.83 -12.37 3.80
C GLU A 15 15.53 -11.74 4.33
N ILE A 16 15.16 -12.00 5.59
CA ILE A 16 14.00 -11.36 6.23
C ILE A 16 14.17 -9.84 6.26
N GLU A 17 15.34 -9.34 6.66
CA GLU A 17 15.65 -7.91 6.69
C GLU A 17 15.59 -7.28 5.29
N ARG A 18 16.14 -7.96 4.28
CA ARG A 18 16.07 -7.52 2.88
C ARG A 18 14.62 -7.39 2.41
N GLN A 19 13.79 -8.39 2.68
CA GLN A 19 12.36 -8.35 2.34
C GLN A 19 11.62 -7.25 3.10
N ALA A 20 11.94 -7.03 4.37
CA ALA A 20 11.38 -5.95 5.17
C ALA A 20 11.73 -4.56 4.61
N LYS A 21 12.97 -4.37 4.14
CA LYS A 21 13.40 -3.14 3.46
C LYS A 21 12.59 -2.91 2.19
N LEU A 22 12.49 -3.92 1.32
CA LEU A 22 11.71 -3.82 0.07
C LEU A 22 10.24 -3.48 0.32
N ARG A 23 9.63 -4.05 1.38
CA ARG A 23 8.24 -3.71 1.76
C ARG A 23 8.11 -2.24 2.19
N ARG A 24 9.06 -1.73 2.97
CA ARG A 24 9.09 -0.33 3.41
C ARG A 24 9.22 0.63 2.22
N ASP A 25 10.11 0.31 1.27
CA ASP A 25 10.33 1.13 0.08
C ASP A 25 9.05 1.22 -0.77
N ARG A 26 8.40 0.07 -1.05
CA ARG A 26 7.11 0.05 -1.77
C ARG A 26 6.00 0.80 -1.03
N ALA A 27 5.95 0.70 0.30
CA ALA A 27 4.94 1.41 1.09
C ALA A 27 5.12 2.93 1.00
N ALA A 28 6.37 3.41 1.01
CA ALA A 28 6.69 4.82 0.86
C ALA A 28 6.29 5.35 -0.54
N GLU A 29 6.60 4.59 -1.60
CA GLU A 29 6.18 4.93 -2.97
C GLU A 29 4.65 4.98 -3.10
N LYS A 30 3.96 3.94 -2.62
CA LYS A 30 2.49 3.88 -2.64
C LYS A 30 1.85 5.01 -1.85
N LEU A 31 2.46 5.42 -0.74
CA LEU A 31 1.99 6.56 0.06
C LEU A 31 2.13 7.87 -0.73
N ARG A 32 3.27 8.11 -1.39
CA ARG A 32 3.47 9.29 -2.24
C ARG A 32 2.44 9.34 -3.38
N GLU A 33 2.19 8.22 -4.04
CA GLU A 33 1.18 8.12 -5.10
C GLU A 33 -0.23 8.42 -4.56
N ASN A 34 -0.63 7.80 -3.45
CA ASN A 34 -1.95 8.02 -2.83
C ASN A 34 -2.15 9.47 -2.40
N LEU A 35 -1.11 10.10 -1.83
CA LEU A 35 -1.15 11.51 -1.47
C LEU A 35 -1.30 12.40 -2.71
N SER A 36 -0.58 12.13 -3.79
CA SER A 36 -0.71 12.86 -5.05
C SER A 36 -2.13 12.73 -5.63
N ARG A 37 -2.65 11.50 -5.72
CA ARG A 37 -4.01 11.21 -6.19
C ARG A 37 -5.07 11.92 -5.33
N ARG A 38 -4.94 11.88 -4.00
CA ARG A 38 -5.86 12.57 -3.08
C ARG A 38 -5.80 14.10 -3.21
N LYS A 39 -4.61 14.67 -3.42
CA LYS A 39 -4.43 16.11 -3.68
C LYS A 39 -5.12 16.52 -4.97
N GLN A 40 -4.96 15.75 -6.04
CA GLN A 40 -5.64 15.99 -7.32
C GLN A 40 -7.15 15.95 -7.15
N GLN A 41 -7.69 14.92 -6.50
CA GLN A 41 -9.12 14.79 -6.25
C GLN A 41 -9.68 15.94 -5.39
N THR A 42 -8.94 16.36 -4.36
CA THR A 42 -9.34 17.50 -3.51
C THR A 42 -9.38 18.80 -4.31
N ARG A 43 -8.41 19.01 -5.20
CA ARG A 43 -8.37 20.17 -6.09
C ARG A 43 -9.56 20.15 -7.06
N ALA A 44 -9.86 19.02 -7.69
CA ALA A 44 -10.99 18.86 -8.61
C ALA A 44 -12.33 19.23 -7.93
N ARG A 45 -12.57 18.71 -6.72
CA ARG A 45 -13.77 19.05 -5.92
C ARG A 45 -13.85 20.54 -5.60
N ARG A 46 -12.74 21.18 -5.26
CA ARG A 46 -12.69 22.63 -4.97
C ARG A 46 -12.87 23.49 -6.21
N SER A 47 -12.40 23.04 -7.37
CA SER A 47 -12.59 23.74 -8.65
C SER A 47 -13.93 23.45 -9.32
N GLY A 48 -14.84 22.73 -8.66
CA GLY A 48 -16.15 22.37 -9.22
C GLY A 48 -16.08 21.44 -10.43
N GLN A 49 -14.95 20.74 -10.64
CA GLN A 49 -14.89 19.72 -11.68
C GLN A 49 -15.77 18.54 -11.28
N ALA A 50 -16.56 18.05 -12.24
CA ALA A 50 -17.39 16.87 -12.06
C ALA A 50 -16.51 15.69 -11.62
N ASP A 51 -16.89 15.03 -10.53
CA ASP A 51 -16.26 13.79 -10.10
C ASP A 51 -16.60 12.72 -11.16
N GLU A 52 -15.66 12.38 -12.06
CA GLU A 52 -15.83 11.30 -13.03
C GLU A 52 -15.88 9.90 -12.38
N ALA A 53 -15.84 9.83 -11.04
CA ALA A 53 -16.10 8.61 -10.31
C ALA A 53 -17.54 8.16 -10.56
N ASN A 54 -17.72 7.15 -11.41
CA ASN A 54 -18.93 6.35 -11.44
C ASN A 54 -19.24 5.89 -10.01
N GLY A 55 -20.35 6.36 -9.46
CA GLY A 55 -20.76 6.11 -8.08
C GLY A 55 -20.69 4.62 -7.78
N LEU A 56 -20.09 4.27 -6.63
CA LEU A 56 -20.10 2.89 -6.15
C LEU A 56 -21.57 2.45 -6.06
N PRO A 57 -21.93 1.26 -6.59
CA PRO A 57 -23.31 0.78 -6.52
C PRO A 57 -23.74 0.77 -5.06
N ALA A 58 -24.90 1.39 -4.79
CA ALA A 58 -25.48 1.38 -3.45
C ALA A 58 -25.52 -0.07 -2.94
N ALA A 59 -25.00 -0.29 -1.73
CA ALA A 59 -25.10 -1.60 -1.09
C ALA A 59 -26.58 -1.99 -1.09
N LYS A 60 -26.91 -3.16 -1.65
CA LYS A 60 -28.29 -3.65 -1.71
C LYS A 60 -28.85 -3.58 -0.29
N THR A 61 -29.89 -2.77 -0.09
CA THR A 61 -30.77 -2.93 1.05
C THR A 61 -31.39 -4.31 0.91
N ASP A 62 -30.99 -5.21 1.79
CA ASP A 62 -31.64 -6.49 2.02
C ASP A 62 -33.06 -6.15 2.49
N GLU A 63 -34.02 -6.23 1.57
CA GLU A 63 -35.45 -6.13 1.85
C GLU A 63 -35.83 -7.32 2.74
N SER A 64 -36.54 -7.03 3.84
CA SER A 64 -37.07 -8.01 4.79
C SER A 64 -38.09 -8.98 4.17
#